data_AF-A0A7S2XUY5-F1
#
_entry.id   AF-A0A7S2XUY5-F1
#
_cell.length_a   1.000
_cell.length_b   1.000
_cell.length_c   1.000
_cell.angle_alpha   90.00
_cell.angle_beta   90.00
_cell.angle_gamma   90.00
#
_symmetry.space_group_name_H-M   'P 1'
#
loop_
_entity.id
_entity.type
_entity.pdbx_description
1 polymer ?
#
loop_
_entity_poly.entity_id
_entity_poly.type
_entity_poly.pdbx_seq_one_letter_code
_entity_poly.pdbx_strand_id
1 'polypeptide(L)'
;VTSRSSVNIDGSGGRRLGILEKVDLLRRAIKQAEDMAVEEELIDEARDLVQQLLLQEELRQQIEEVRKAEPIITQTQYCTLVNPLAQLSRRAQESKLPASLVHTANFLLNKSHAEYWLQVANNRLAEVECATEDSVGDMNRLREAIRKADSVEAEAKLVGNAQSLLSRLSAELEIRRAVGGFPEVRVPIPEPPKDYYLPSDIGHIMVDENYPLPPPDTGQYVWIPSDALKAQRSAVERLKKGLVEADKADANADLVSEAKLKQRESLGILKKLEAKDEEDRTLGEAAATKAAKKLKKKKKGKKKK
;
A
#
# COMPACT_ATOMS: atom_id res chain seq x y z
N VAL A 1 -46.27 64.40 5.69
CA VAL A 1 -45.28 64.29 4.58
C VAL A 1 -44.25 63.26 5.05
N THR A 2 -44.18 62.01 4.61
CA THR A 2 -44.66 61.34 3.40
C THR A 2 -44.91 59.86 3.73
N SER A 3 -46.09 59.38 3.35
CA SER A 3 -46.42 57.97 3.20
C SER A 3 -45.47 57.29 2.21
N ARG A 4 -45.00 56.08 2.53
CA ARG A 4 -44.70 55.06 1.53
C ARG A 4 -45.19 53.71 2.04
N SER A 5 -46.33 53.32 1.47
CA SER A 5 -46.83 51.95 1.43
C SER A 5 -45.78 51.06 0.77
N SER A 6 -45.22 50.12 1.52
CA SER A 6 -44.61 48.93 0.92
C SER A 6 -45.72 47.93 0.65
N VAL A 7 -46.31 48.06 -0.54
CA VAL A 7 -46.96 46.95 -1.23
C VAL A 7 -45.85 45.96 -1.56
N ASN A 8 -45.71 44.90 -0.76
CA ASN A 8 -45.00 43.71 -1.23
C ASN A 8 -46.06 42.71 -1.66
N ILE A 9 -46.16 42.68 -2.98
CA ILE A 9 -46.91 41.79 -3.84
C ILE A 9 -46.71 40.35 -3.36
N ASP A 10 -47.84 39.72 -3.02
CA ASP A 10 -48.02 38.26 -3.06
C ASP A 10 -47.66 37.78 -4.48
N GLY A 11 -46.37 37.55 -4.69
CA GLY A 11 -45.81 36.97 -5.90
C GLY A 11 -45.95 35.47 -5.82
N SER A 12 -47.15 34.99 -6.18
CA SER A 12 -47.41 33.67 -6.74
C SER A 12 -46.54 32.54 -6.20
N GLY A 13 -47.08 31.85 -5.19
CA GLY A 13 -46.75 30.46 -4.88
C GLY A 13 -47.03 29.57 -6.09
N GLY A 14 -46.16 29.63 -7.11
CA GLY A 14 -46.10 28.66 -8.17
C GLY A 14 -45.68 27.35 -7.54
N ARG A 15 -46.66 26.48 -7.27
CA ARG A 15 -46.39 25.07 -6.94
C ARG A 15 -45.42 24.58 -8.00
N ARG A 16 -44.17 24.32 -7.61
CA ARG A 16 -43.23 23.60 -8.46
C ARG A 16 -43.85 22.22 -8.64
N LEU A 17 -44.57 22.03 -9.74
CA LEU A 17 -45.10 20.73 -10.12
C LEU A 17 -43.93 19.73 -10.11
N GLY A 18 -44.15 18.58 -9.48
CA GLY A 18 -43.18 17.49 -9.49
C GLY A 18 -42.89 17.06 -10.93
N ILE A 19 -41.73 16.45 -11.19
CA ILE A 19 -41.37 16.01 -12.55
C ILE A 19 -42.41 15.00 -13.08
N LEU A 20 -42.95 14.14 -12.22
CA LEU A 20 -44.05 13.22 -12.57
C LEU A 20 -45.34 13.93 -12.97
N GLU A 21 -45.76 14.97 -12.23
CA GLU A 21 -46.94 15.76 -12.59
C GLU A 21 -46.77 16.50 -13.92
N LYS A 22 -45.54 16.96 -14.22
CA LYS A 22 -45.20 17.56 -15.52
C LYS A 22 -45.25 16.53 -16.65
N VAL A 23 -44.78 15.31 -16.41
CA VAL A 23 -44.87 14.20 -17.37
C VAL A 23 -46.35 13.87 -17.68
N ASP A 24 -47.21 13.82 -16.67
CA ASP A 24 -48.64 13.54 -16.87
C ASP A 24 -49.37 14.66 -17.62
N LEU A 25 -48.94 15.91 -17.45
CA LEU A 25 -49.43 17.04 -18.25
C LEU A 25 -48.95 16.93 -19.71
N LEU A 26 -47.67 16.63 -19.93
CA LEU A 26 -47.10 16.46 -21.28
C LEU A 26 -47.75 15.28 -22.02
N ARG A 27 -47.96 14.14 -21.36
CA ARG A 27 -48.67 13.00 -21.96
C ARG A 27 -50.08 13.34 -22.40
N ARG A 28 -50.81 14.13 -21.60
CA ARG A 28 -52.14 14.62 -21.97
C ARG A 28 -52.09 15.59 -23.16
N ALA A 29 -51.10 16.48 -23.19
CA ALA A 29 -50.91 17.42 -24.29
C ALA A 29 -50.54 16.69 -25.60
N ILE A 30 -49.68 15.67 -25.54
CA ILE A 30 -49.33 14.82 -26.69
C ILE A 30 -50.58 14.15 -27.25
N LYS A 31 -51.42 13.55 -26.38
CA LYS A 31 -52.67 12.93 -26.82
C LYS A 31 -53.63 13.92 -27.49
N GLN A 32 -53.75 15.13 -26.95
CA GLN A 32 -54.55 16.19 -27.58
C GLN A 32 -53.98 16.62 -28.93
N ALA A 33 -52.65 16.67 -29.07
CA ALA A 33 -51.98 16.99 -30.33
C ALA A 33 -52.21 15.89 -31.39
N GLU A 34 -52.20 14.62 -31.00
CA GLU A 34 -52.60 13.48 -31.84
C GLU A 34 -54.05 13.63 -32.32
N ASP A 35 -54.98 13.93 -31.40
CA ASP A 35 -56.41 14.13 -31.72
C ASP A 35 -56.65 15.33 -32.66
N MET A 36 -55.75 16.32 -32.63
CA MET A 36 -55.79 17.52 -33.47
C MET A 36 -55.00 17.40 -34.78
N ALA A 37 -54.44 16.22 -35.08
CA ALA A 37 -53.61 15.97 -36.27
C ALA A 37 -52.42 16.94 -36.42
N VAL A 38 -51.75 17.23 -35.30
CA VAL A 38 -50.45 17.92 -35.30
C VAL A 38 -49.41 17.05 -36.03
N GLU A 39 -48.38 17.70 -36.58
CA GLU A 39 -47.27 17.04 -37.29
C GLU A 39 -46.63 15.90 -36.47
N GLU A 40 -46.48 14.74 -37.11
CA GLU A 40 -46.02 13.50 -36.47
C GLU A 40 -44.60 13.64 -35.88
N GLU A 41 -43.71 14.38 -36.57
CA GLU A 41 -42.35 14.64 -36.09
C GLU A 41 -42.35 15.37 -34.74
N LEU A 42 -43.23 16.35 -34.54
CA LEU A 42 -43.35 17.08 -33.28
C LEU A 42 -43.92 16.22 -32.15
N ILE A 43 -44.84 15.30 -32.49
CA ILE A 43 -45.41 14.34 -31.54
C ILE A 43 -44.32 13.37 -31.07
N ASP A 44 -43.47 12.90 -31.98
CA ASP A 44 -42.36 12.00 -31.64
C ASP A 44 -41.26 12.70 -30.84
N GLU A 45 -40.89 13.94 -31.19
CA GLU A 45 -39.99 14.76 -30.37
C GLU A 45 -40.54 14.97 -28.95
N ALA A 46 -41.84 15.22 -28.82
CA ALA A 46 -42.49 15.39 -27.52
C ALA A 46 -42.49 14.09 -26.70
N ARG A 47 -42.71 12.93 -27.34
CA ARG A 47 -42.61 11.60 -26.70
C ARG A 47 -41.19 11.33 -26.22
N ASP A 48 -40.18 11.64 -27.04
CA ASP A 48 -38.77 11.49 -26.67
C ASP A 48 -38.40 12.36 -25.47
N LEU A 49 -38.86 13.62 -25.44
CA LEU A 49 -38.67 14.51 -24.29
C LEU A 49 -39.32 13.96 -23.00
N VAL A 50 -40.51 13.36 -23.10
CA VAL A 50 -41.16 12.71 -21.96
C VAL A 50 -40.33 11.52 -21.46
N GLN A 51 -39.78 10.70 -22.36
CA GLN A 51 -38.92 9.58 -21.98
C GLN A 51 -37.62 10.05 -21.31
N GLN A 52 -37.00 11.12 -21.83
CA GLN A 52 -35.83 11.73 -21.21
C GLN A 52 -36.11 12.25 -19.79
N LEU A 53 -37.27 12.90 -19.58
CA LEU A 53 -37.65 13.40 -18.25
C LEU A 53 -37.88 12.27 -17.24
N LEU A 54 -38.51 11.16 -17.67
CA LEU A 54 -38.70 9.98 -16.83
C LEU A 54 -37.36 9.33 -16.46
N LEU A 55 -36.49 9.11 -17.45
CA LEU A 55 -35.16 8.55 -17.23
C LEU A 55 -34.32 9.44 -16.29
N GLN A 56 -34.45 10.76 -16.42
CA GLN A 56 -33.76 11.70 -15.53
C GLN A 56 -34.23 11.56 -14.08
N GLU A 57 -35.53 11.37 -13.85
CA GLU A 57 -36.08 11.19 -12.50
C GLU A 57 -35.70 9.83 -11.92
N GLU A 58 -35.80 8.75 -12.71
CA GLU A 58 -35.33 7.41 -12.32
C GLU A 58 -33.85 7.44 -11.91
N LEU A 59 -32.99 8.09 -12.71
CA LEU A 59 -31.57 8.20 -12.40
C LEU A 59 -31.32 9.01 -11.11
N ARG A 60 -32.06 10.09 -10.89
CA ARG A 60 -31.95 10.88 -9.65
C ARG A 60 -32.37 10.10 -8.42
N GLN A 61 -33.47 9.37 -8.51
CA GLN A 61 -33.93 8.52 -7.43
C GLN A 61 -32.90 7.44 -7.11
N GLN A 62 -32.36 6.77 -8.13
CA GLN A 62 -31.36 5.74 -7.93
C GLN A 62 -30.06 6.28 -7.32
N ILE A 63 -29.61 7.47 -7.76
CA ILE A 63 -28.46 8.18 -7.16
C ILE A 63 -28.70 8.40 -5.67
N GLU A 64 -29.89 8.84 -5.28
CA GLU A 64 -30.24 9.11 -3.89
C GLU A 64 -30.31 7.81 -3.06
N GLU A 65 -30.84 6.73 -3.63
CA GLU A 65 -30.86 5.42 -2.98
C GLU A 65 -29.45 4.87 -2.73
N VAL A 66 -28.54 5.00 -3.71
CA VAL A 66 -27.12 4.62 -3.53
C VAL A 66 -26.47 5.48 -2.46
N ARG A 67 -26.66 6.81 -2.48
CA ARG A 67 -26.10 7.73 -1.46
C ARG A 67 -26.55 7.40 -0.05
N LYS A 68 -27.83 7.06 0.14
CA LYS A 68 -28.38 6.66 1.44
C LYS A 68 -27.79 5.34 1.97
N ALA A 69 -27.31 4.49 1.07
CA ALA A 69 -26.78 3.18 1.39
C ALA A 69 -25.25 3.15 1.48
N GLU A 70 -24.55 4.26 1.23
CA GLU A 70 -23.08 4.32 1.35
C GLU A 70 -22.62 4.06 2.80
N PRO A 71 -21.50 3.32 3.01
CA PRO A 71 -20.68 2.67 1.98
C PRO A 71 -21.28 1.34 1.48
N ILE A 72 -21.06 1.03 0.20
CA ILE A 72 -21.57 -0.21 -0.42
C ILE A 72 -20.55 -1.33 -0.22
N ILE A 73 -20.80 -2.20 0.77
CA ILE A 73 -19.84 -3.23 1.18
C ILE A 73 -20.35 -4.67 1.01
N THR A 74 -21.63 -4.85 0.69
CA THR A 74 -22.23 -6.19 0.51
C THR A 74 -22.58 -6.48 -0.94
N GLN A 75 -22.54 -7.76 -1.32
CA GLN A 75 -22.94 -8.19 -2.65
C GLN A 75 -24.42 -7.88 -2.93
N THR A 76 -25.28 -8.00 -1.93
CA THR A 76 -26.71 -7.68 -2.06
C THR A 76 -26.90 -6.21 -2.43
N GLN A 77 -26.32 -5.28 -1.66
CA GLN A 77 -26.40 -3.85 -1.96
C GLN A 77 -25.80 -3.52 -3.34
N TYR A 78 -24.66 -4.13 -3.68
CA TYR A 78 -24.04 -3.95 -4.99
C TYR A 78 -24.98 -4.37 -6.12
N CYS A 79 -25.58 -5.55 -6.02
CA CYS A 79 -26.50 -6.07 -7.02
C CYS A 79 -27.82 -5.29 -7.10
N THR A 80 -28.37 -4.83 -5.97
CA THR A 80 -29.68 -4.17 -5.94
C THR A 80 -29.63 -2.66 -6.15
N LEU A 81 -28.49 -2.00 -5.92
CA LEU A 81 -28.38 -0.54 -6.01
C LEU A 81 -27.38 -0.08 -7.09
N VAL A 82 -26.20 -0.69 -7.15
CA VAL A 82 -25.12 -0.26 -8.06
C VAL A 82 -25.36 -0.76 -9.49
N ASN A 83 -25.77 -2.01 -9.67
CA ASN A 83 -26.08 -2.54 -11.01
C ASN A 83 -27.22 -1.78 -11.70
N PRO A 84 -28.36 -1.47 -11.04
CA PRO A 84 -29.38 -0.60 -11.63
C PRO A 84 -28.87 0.80 -11.97
N LEU A 85 -28.07 1.41 -11.08
CA LEU A 85 -27.45 2.72 -11.36
C LEU A 85 -26.56 2.68 -12.60
N ALA A 86 -25.80 1.59 -12.82
CA ALA A 86 -24.95 1.42 -13.99
C ALA A 86 -25.77 1.32 -15.29
N GLN A 87 -26.87 0.58 -15.26
CA GLN A 87 -27.79 0.47 -16.39
C GLN A 87 -28.45 1.82 -16.70
N LEU A 88 -28.92 2.55 -15.68
CA LEU A 88 -29.53 3.87 -15.84
C LEU A 88 -28.52 4.91 -16.33
N SER A 89 -27.29 4.92 -15.81
CA SER A 89 -26.23 5.83 -16.27
C SER A 89 -25.88 5.61 -17.75
N ARG A 90 -25.82 4.35 -18.19
CA ARG A 90 -25.58 4.03 -19.62
C ARG A 90 -26.72 4.54 -20.51
N ARG A 91 -27.97 4.25 -20.14
CA ARG A 91 -29.16 4.77 -20.85
C ARG A 91 -29.16 6.30 -20.89
N ALA A 92 -28.80 6.95 -19.78
CA ALA A 92 -28.73 8.40 -19.67
C ALA A 92 -27.68 9.02 -20.60
N GLN A 93 -26.53 8.36 -20.78
CA GLN A 93 -25.50 8.76 -21.75
C GLN A 93 -26.01 8.68 -23.18
N GLU A 94 -26.68 7.58 -23.53
CA GLU A 94 -27.25 7.34 -24.86
C GLU A 94 -28.37 8.35 -25.18
N SER A 95 -29.21 8.68 -24.19
CA SER A 95 -30.31 9.66 -24.31
C SER A 95 -29.88 11.13 -24.13
N LYS A 96 -28.56 11.43 -24.08
CA LYS A 96 -28.00 12.79 -23.96
C LYS A 96 -28.54 13.59 -22.77
N LEU A 97 -28.79 12.91 -21.64
CA LEU A 97 -29.18 13.59 -20.40
C LEU A 97 -28.10 14.55 -19.90
N PRO A 98 -28.43 15.49 -18.99
CA PRO A 98 -27.47 16.46 -18.48
C PRO A 98 -26.17 15.82 -17.99
N ALA A 99 -25.03 16.26 -18.54
CA ALA A 99 -23.73 15.68 -18.27
C ALA A 99 -23.36 15.68 -16.78
N SER A 100 -23.82 16.67 -16.02
CA SER A 100 -23.60 16.74 -14.56
C SER A 100 -24.27 15.60 -13.79
N LEU A 101 -25.47 15.17 -14.22
CA LEU A 101 -26.20 14.07 -13.59
C LEU A 101 -25.51 12.73 -13.88
N VAL A 102 -25.13 12.52 -15.15
CA VAL A 102 -24.36 11.35 -15.59
C VAL A 102 -23.01 11.28 -14.87
N HIS A 103 -22.31 12.42 -14.75
CA HIS A 103 -21.05 12.50 -14.04
C HIS A 103 -21.20 12.12 -12.56
N THR A 104 -22.25 12.62 -11.89
CA THR A 104 -22.56 12.27 -10.50
C THR A 104 -22.85 10.77 -10.35
N ALA A 105 -23.62 10.19 -11.27
CA ALA A 105 -23.89 8.75 -11.29
C ALA A 105 -22.60 7.94 -11.44
N ASN A 106 -21.75 8.31 -12.40
CA ASN A 106 -20.48 7.62 -12.67
C ASN A 106 -19.50 7.72 -11.49
N PHE A 107 -19.45 8.87 -10.82
CA PHE A 107 -18.65 9.04 -9.61
C PHE A 107 -19.09 8.06 -8.52
N LEU A 108 -20.40 8.00 -8.23
CA LEU A 108 -20.95 7.08 -7.24
C LEU A 108 -20.72 5.62 -7.63
N LEU A 109 -20.88 5.27 -8.91
CA LEU A 109 -20.59 3.92 -9.42
C LEU A 109 -19.14 3.52 -9.12
N ASN A 110 -18.18 4.40 -9.44
CA ASN A 110 -16.76 4.14 -9.22
C ASN A 110 -16.44 4.02 -7.72
N LYS A 111 -17.00 4.90 -6.89
CA LYS A 111 -16.85 4.88 -5.44
C LYS A 111 -17.40 3.58 -4.84
N SER A 112 -18.68 3.27 -5.09
CA SER A 112 -19.32 2.05 -4.58
C SER A 112 -18.65 0.78 -5.08
N HIS A 113 -18.14 0.77 -6.31
CA HIS A 113 -17.38 -0.36 -6.85
C HIS A 113 -16.06 -0.55 -6.11
N ALA A 114 -15.30 0.52 -5.87
CA ALA A 114 -14.06 0.45 -5.13
C ALA A 114 -14.28 -0.01 -3.68
N GLU A 115 -15.32 0.50 -2.99
CA GLU A 115 -15.69 0.10 -1.64
C GLU A 115 -16.03 -1.39 -1.56
N TYR A 116 -16.86 -1.89 -2.47
CA TYR A 116 -17.25 -3.30 -2.49
C TYR A 116 -16.04 -4.22 -2.68
N TRP A 117 -15.19 -3.93 -3.68
CA TRP A 117 -14.03 -4.77 -3.95
C TRP A 117 -12.95 -4.65 -2.88
N LEU A 118 -12.84 -3.49 -2.23
CA LEU A 118 -11.99 -3.32 -1.05
C LEU A 118 -12.48 -4.23 0.08
N GLN A 119 -13.79 -4.26 0.37
CA GLN A 119 -14.36 -5.15 1.38
C GLN A 119 -14.11 -6.63 1.02
N VAL A 120 -14.30 -7.01 -0.24
CA VAL A 120 -14.05 -8.40 -0.69
C VAL A 120 -12.58 -8.78 -0.49
N ALA A 121 -11.63 -7.91 -0.87
CA ALA A 121 -10.21 -8.15 -0.67
C ALA A 121 -9.83 -8.21 0.81
N ASN A 122 -10.42 -7.32 1.62
CA ASN A 122 -10.21 -7.29 3.07
C ASN A 122 -10.71 -8.57 3.74
N ASN A 123 -11.92 -9.03 3.40
CA ASN A 123 -12.51 -10.25 3.97
C ASN A 123 -11.70 -11.50 3.67
N ARG A 124 -11.07 -11.59 2.49
CA ARG A 124 -10.19 -12.74 2.16
C ARG A 124 -8.99 -12.87 3.08
N LEU A 125 -8.54 -11.77 3.67
CA LEU A 125 -7.37 -11.72 4.53
C LEU A 125 -7.75 -11.54 6.01
N ALA A 126 -9.02 -11.30 6.32
CA ALA A 126 -9.49 -11.02 7.68
C ALA A 126 -9.27 -12.20 8.62
N GLU A 127 -9.41 -13.42 8.12
CA GLU A 127 -9.24 -14.67 8.88
C GLU A 127 -7.79 -15.17 8.90
N VAL A 128 -6.86 -14.48 8.25
CA VAL A 128 -5.44 -14.87 8.25
C VAL A 128 -4.84 -14.53 9.61
N GLU A 129 -4.63 -15.55 10.43
CA GLU A 129 -4.02 -15.44 11.76
C GLU A 129 -2.57 -14.92 11.69
N CYS A 130 -1.80 -15.40 10.72
CA CYS A 130 -0.40 -15.05 10.50
C CYS A 130 -0.05 -15.11 9.01
N ALA A 131 0.50 -14.03 8.46
CA ALA A 131 0.85 -13.94 7.05
C ALA A 131 1.95 -14.94 6.65
N THR A 132 1.79 -15.54 5.47
CA THR A 132 2.77 -16.43 4.84
C THR A 132 3.02 -16.04 3.39
N GLU A 133 3.95 -16.71 2.70
CA GLU A 133 4.21 -16.46 1.28
C GLU A 133 2.97 -16.72 0.39
N ASP A 134 2.11 -17.66 0.79
CA ASP A 134 0.86 -17.96 0.07
C ASP A 134 -0.12 -16.78 0.11
N SER A 135 -0.06 -15.96 1.17
CA SER A 135 -0.91 -14.78 1.34
C SER A 135 -0.51 -13.59 0.46
N VAL A 136 0.68 -13.60 -0.15
CA VAL A 136 1.25 -12.45 -0.88
C VAL A 136 0.37 -12.03 -2.06
N GLY A 137 -0.22 -12.99 -2.78
CA GLY A 137 -1.10 -12.72 -3.90
C GLY A 137 -2.33 -11.91 -3.48
N ASP A 138 -2.99 -12.32 -2.40
CA ASP A 138 -4.16 -11.61 -1.88
C ASP A 138 -3.79 -10.29 -1.20
N MET A 139 -2.63 -10.19 -0.53
CA MET A 139 -2.12 -8.92 0.00
C MET A 139 -1.86 -7.89 -1.11
N ASN A 140 -1.35 -8.33 -2.26
CA ASN A 140 -1.17 -7.46 -3.42
C ASN A 140 -2.51 -6.97 -3.97
N ARG A 141 -3.51 -7.86 -4.06
CA ARG A 141 -4.89 -7.47 -4.43
C ARG A 141 -5.48 -6.47 -3.45
N LEU A 142 -5.29 -6.65 -2.14
CA LEU A 142 -5.72 -5.70 -1.12
C LEU A 142 -5.03 -4.34 -1.30
N ARG A 143 -3.72 -4.34 -1.56
CA ARG A 143 -2.95 -3.10 -1.83
C ARG A 143 -3.47 -2.35 -3.06
N GLU A 144 -3.80 -3.07 -4.13
CA GLU A 144 -4.41 -2.47 -5.32
C GLU A 144 -5.82 -1.93 -5.05
N ALA A 145 -6.63 -2.66 -4.28
CA ALA A 145 -7.96 -2.24 -3.90
C ALA A 145 -7.92 -0.97 -3.03
N ILE A 146 -7.00 -0.87 -2.07
CA ILE A 146 -6.77 0.34 -1.26
C ILE A 146 -6.45 1.54 -2.16
N ARG A 147 -5.49 1.39 -3.09
CA ARG A 147 -5.11 2.48 -4.01
C ARG A 147 -6.28 2.96 -4.86
N LYS A 148 -7.10 2.03 -5.35
CA LYS A 148 -8.30 2.36 -6.12
C LYS A 148 -9.32 3.10 -5.25
N ALA A 149 -9.58 2.61 -4.03
CA ALA A 149 -10.48 3.24 -3.07
C ALA A 149 -10.04 4.66 -2.68
N ASP A 150 -8.74 4.87 -2.44
CA ASP A 150 -8.15 6.20 -2.21
C ASP A 150 -8.38 7.14 -3.40
N SER A 151 -8.20 6.66 -4.63
CA SER A 151 -8.34 7.49 -5.85
C SER A 151 -9.77 7.96 -6.13
N VAL A 152 -10.77 7.34 -5.51
CA VAL A 152 -12.19 7.65 -5.69
C VAL A 152 -12.84 8.18 -4.41
N GLU A 153 -12.03 8.55 -3.41
CA GLU A 153 -12.51 9.09 -2.14
C GLU A 153 -13.55 8.18 -1.45
N ALA A 154 -13.27 6.87 -1.45
CA ALA A 154 -14.06 5.89 -0.71
C ALA A 154 -14.09 6.19 0.80
N GLU A 155 -15.04 5.60 1.52
CA GLU A 155 -15.19 5.81 2.96
C GLU A 155 -13.88 5.59 3.75
N ALA A 156 -13.42 6.64 4.45
CA ALA A 156 -12.10 6.69 5.07
C ALA A 156 -11.89 5.60 6.13
N LYS A 157 -12.94 5.24 6.88
CA LYS A 157 -12.86 4.16 7.88
C LYS A 157 -12.61 2.80 7.21
N LEU A 158 -13.25 2.54 6.07
CA LEU A 158 -13.07 1.29 5.33
C LEU A 158 -11.63 1.17 4.83
N VAL A 159 -11.10 2.24 4.25
CA VAL A 159 -9.71 2.29 3.79
C VAL A 159 -8.72 2.15 4.94
N GLY A 160 -8.94 2.86 6.06
CA GLY A 160 -8.08 2.78 7.24
C GLY A 160 -8.03 1.39 7.87
N ASN A 161 -9.16 0.67 7.89
CA ASN A 161 -9.21 -0.72 8.37
C ASN A 161 -8.40 -1.65 7.44
N ALA A 162 -8.57 -1.51 6.13
CA ALA A 162 -7.83 -2.30 5.15
C ALA A 162 -6.32 -2.01 5.18
N GLN A 163 -5.93 -0.75 5.35
CA GLN A 163 -4.53 -0.34 5.51
C GLN A 163 -3.92 -0.93 6.78
N SER A 164 -4.65 -0.90 7.90
CA SER A 164 -4.22 -1.52 9.17
C SER A 164 -3.99 -3.02 9.01
N LEU A 165 -4.93 -3.74 8.39
CA LEU A 165 -4.79 -5.17 8.11
C LEU A 165 -3.58 -5.46 7.22
N LEU A 166 -3.42 -4.70 6.13
CA LEU A 166 -2.27 -4.87 5.22
C LEU A 166 -0.94 -4.58 5.93
N SER A 167 -0.90 -3.56 6.81
CA SER A 167 0.27 -3.23 7.60
C SER A 167 0.66 -4.37 8.53
N ARG A 168 -0.31 -4.91 9.28
CA ARG A 168 -0.13 -6.08 10.16
C ARG A 168 0.46 -7.27 9.40
N LEU A 169 -0.19 -7.69 8.33
CA LEU A 169 0.23 -8.84 7.52
C LEU A 169 1.60 -8.62 6.86
N SER A 170 1.90 -7.39 6.43
CA SER A 170 3.20 -7.06 5.84
C SER A 170 4.33 -7.14 6.87
N ALA A 171 4.09 -6.68 8.10
CA ALA A 171 5.06 -6.77 9.19
C ALA A 171 5.30 -8.23 9.60
N GLU A 172 4.24 -9.04 9.70
CA GLU A 172 4.34 -10.48 9.99
C GLU A 172 5.17 -11.21 8.93
N LEU A 173 4.89 -10.97 7.65
CA LEU A 173 5.64 -11.59 6.56
C LEU A 173 7.11 -11.17 6.56
N GLU A 174 7.39 -9.89 6.83
CA GLU A 174 8.76 -9.40 6.89
C GLU A 174 9.53 -9.99 8.09
N ILE A 175 8.90 -10.15 9.25
CA ILE A 175 9.50 -10.87 10.37
C ILE A 175 9.82 -12.30 9.98
N ARG A 176 8.87 -13.02 9.38
CA ARG A 176 9.07 -14.43 8.99
C ARG A 176 10.22 -14.56 8.00
N ARG A 177 10.29 -13.66 7.00
CA ARG A 177 11.42 -13.58 6.06
C ARG A 177 12.74 -13.22 6.73
N ALA A 178 12.73 -12.31 7.71
CA ALA A 178 13.92 -11.93 8.45
C ALA A 178 14.44 -13.09 9.31
N VAL A 179 13.56 -13.82 9.99
CA VAL A 179 13.90 -15.03 10.78
C VAL A 179 14.44 -16.14 9.88
N GLY A 180 13.78 -16.41 8.75
CA GLY A 180 14.22 -17.42 7.79
C GLY A 180 15.47 -17.02 6.98
N GLY A 181 15.79 -15.72 6.94
CA GLY A 181 16.94 -15.17 6.19
C GLY A 181 18.24 -15.10 6.98
N PHE A 182 18.31 -15.68 8.19
CA PHE A 182 19.55 -15.71 8.96
C PHE A 182 20.60 -16.60 8.29
N PRO A 183 21.84 -16.11 8.10
CA PRO A 183 22.89 -16.92 7.52
C PRO A 183 23.34 -18.00 8.51
N GLU A 184 23.70 -19.17 7.97
CA GLU A 184 24.44 -20.17 8.74
C GLU A 184 25.90 -19.72 8.85
N VAL A 185 26.31 -19.39 10.08
CA VAL A 185 27.65 -18.87 10.37
C VAL A 185 28.40 -19.82 11.29
N ARG A 186 29.72 -19.98 11.06
CA ARG A 186 30.57 -20.77 11.94
C ARG A 186 30.86 -20.00 13.22
N VAL A 187 30.36 -20.51 14.33
CA VAL A 187 30.51 -19.89 15.64
C VAL A 187 31.90 -20.20 16.20
N PRO A 188 32.60 -19.23 16.81
CA PRO A 188 33.90 -19.50 17.40
C PRO A 188 33.89 -20.60 18.46
N ILE A 189 34.82 -21.54 18.35
CA ILE A 189 35.05 -22.65 19.29
C ILE A 189 36.48 -22.59 19.85
N PRO A 190 36.72 -23.06 21.10
CA PRO A 190 38.02 -22.90 21.77
C PRO A 190 39.22 -23.52 21.04
N GLU A 191 39.03 -24.70 20.43
CA GLU A 191 40.07 -25.41 19.69
C GLU A 191 39.52 -25.82 18.31
N PRO A 192 39.49 -24.87 17.35
CA PRO A 192 38.95 -25.15 16.04
C PRO A 192 39.88 -26.09 15.27
N PRO A 193 39.34 -27.14 14.61
CA PRO A 193 40.09 -27.92 13.64
C PRO A 193 40.74 -27.03 12.58
N LYS A 194 41.83 -27.51 11.97
CA LYS A 194 42.69 -26.74 11.05
C LYS A 194 41.93 -26.11 9.86
N ASP A 195 40.83 -26.73 9.44
CA ASP A 195 40.01 -26.31 8.29
C ASP A 195 38.59 -25.87 8.72
N TYR A 196 38.41 -25.53 10.01
CA TYR A 196 37.12 -25.11 10.53
C TYR A 196 36.69 -23.76 9.95
N TYR A 197 37.55 -22.75 10.00
CA TYR A 197 37.23 -21.43 9.44
C TYR A 197 37.56 -21.36 7.96
N LEU A 198 36.59 -20.91 7.17
CA LEU A 198 36.81 -20.59 5.76
C LEU A 198 37.32 -19.16 5.60
N PRO A 199 37.83 -18.79 4.41
CA PRO A 199 38.23 -17.40 4.14
C PRO A 199 37.11 -16.37 4.38
N SER A 200 35.85 -16.75 4.15
CA SER A 200 34.67 -15.90 4.42
C SER A 200 34.43 -15.63 5.91
N ASP A 201 34.99 -16.46 6.78
CA ASP A 201 34.81 -16.38 8.24
C ASP A 201 35.91 -15.53 8.90
N ILE A 202 36.93 -15.09 8.15
CA ILE A 202 38.13 -14.43 8.65
C ILE A 202 38.20 -13.00 8.11
N GLY A 203 38.34 -12.03 9.00
CA GLY A 203 38.58 -10.65 8.59
C GLY A 203 40.02 -10.47 8.08
N HIS A 204 40.28 -9.41 7.32
CA HIS A 204 41.61 -9.16 6.79
C HIS A 204 41.91 -7.67 6.64
N ILE A 205 43.19 -7.33 6.58
CA ILE A 205 43.63 -5.98 6.23
C ILE A 205 43.45 -5.79 4.72
N MET A 206 42.91 -4.64 4.33
CA MET A 206 42.84 -4.22 2.94
C MET A 206 44.23 -4.22 2.30
N VAL A 207 44.40 -5.01 1.24
CA VAL A 207 45.66 -5.12 0.51
C VAL A 207 45.62 -4.13 -0.66
N ASP A 208 46.39 -3.05 -0.55
CA ASP A 208 46.59 -2.05 -1.60
C ASP A 208 48.02 -2.15 -2.20
N GLU A 209 48.35 -1.28 -3.15
CA GLU A 209 49.67 -1.22 -3.80
C GLU A 209 50.83 -0.94 -2.82
N ASN A 210 50.52 -0.36 -1.65
CA ASN A 210 51.50 0.02 -0.63
C ASN A 210 51.69 -1.05 0.45
N TYR A 211 50.82 -2.07 0.48
CA TYR A 211 50.95 -3.22 1.37
C TYR A 211 52.34 -3.87 1.24
N PRO A 212 53.03 -4.20 2.35
CA PRO A 212 52.57 -4.28 3.73
C PRO A 212 52.72 -2.99 4.55
N LEU A 213 52.95 -1.82 3.97
CA LEU A 213 52.96 -0.56 4.72
C LEU A 213 51.53 -0.04 4.92
N PRO A 214 51.20 0.59 6.06
CA PRO A 214 49.90 1.24 6.20
C PRO A 214 49.78 2.41 5.20
N PRO A 215 48.54 2.76 4.80
CA PRO A 215 48.29 3.92 3.93
C PRO A 215 48.98 5.19 4.47
N PRO A 216 49.63 5.98 3.60
CA PRO A 216 50.41 7.14 4.02
C PRO A 216 49.55 8.26 4.64
N ASP A 217 48.28 8.36 4.22
CA ASP A 217 47.37 9.41 4.66
C ASP A 217 46.85 9.19 6.08
N THR A 218 46.55 7.94 6.44
CA THR A 218 45.97 7.59 7.75
C THR A 218 47.00 7.05 8.74
N GLY A 219 48.10 6.47 8.25
CA GLY A 219 49.09 5.77 9.08
C GLY A 219 48.57 4.52 9.79
N GLN A 220 47.33 4.09 9.49
CA GLN A 220 46.64 2.96 10.13
C GLN A 220 46.14 1.97 9.07
N TYR A 221 46.25 0.67 9.34
CA TYR A 221 45.70 -0.35 8.46
C TYR A 221 44.17 -0.26 8.43
N VAL A 222 43.60 -0.44 7.24
CA VAL A 222 42.14 -0.52 7.06
C VAL A 222 41.72 -1.98 7.24
N TRP A 223 40.92 -2.24 8.27
CA TRP A 223 40.39 -3.56 8.57
C TRP A 223 39.09 -3.82 7.80
N ILE A 224 39.01 -4.98 7.16
CA ILE A 224 37.81 -5.49 6.50
C ILE A 224 37.27 -6.65 7.35
N PRO A 225 36.10 -6.49 8.00
CA PRO A 225 35.50 -7.57 8.79
C PRO A 225 35.13 -8.77 7.91
N SER A 226 35.01 -9.95 8.52
CA SER A 226 34.60 -11.16 7.82
C SER A 226 33.22 -11.03 7.17
N ASP A 227 33.00 -11.74 6.07
CA ASP A 227 31.72 -11.71 5.36
C ASP A 227 30.61 -12.36 6.19
N ALA A 228 30.95 -13.40 6.97
CA ALA A 228 30.04 -14.00 7.95
C ALA A 228 29.57 -12.98 9.00
N LEU A 229 30.47 -12.15 9.54
CA LEU A 229 30.10 -11.10 10.50
C LEU A 229 29.23 -10.03 9.86
N LYS A 230 29.55 -9.57 8.65
CA LYS A 230 28.73 -8.59 7.92
C LYS A 230 27.32 -9.12 7.64
N ALA A 231 27.21 -10.36 7.17
CA ALA A 231 25.94 -11.00 6.90
C ALA A 231 25.10 -11.13 8.18
N GLN A 232 25.71 -11.57 9.28
CA GLN A 232 25.03 -11.68 10.58
C GLN A 232 24.55 -10.31 11.10
N ARG A 233 25.38 -9.26 11.00
CA ARG A 233 24.98 -7.88 11.36
C ARG A 233 23.78 -7.42 10.55
N SER A 234 23.81 -7.64 9.24
CA SER A 234 22.70 -7.27 8.35
C SER A 234 21.41 -8.01 8.69
N ALA A 235 21.48 -9.31 9.00
CA ALA A 235 20.32 -10.11 9.39
C ALA A 235 19.72 -9.65 10.73
N VAL A 236 20.55 -9.38 11.73
CA VAL A 236 20.11 -8.84 13.04
C VAL A 236 19.42 -7.47 12.87
N GLU A 237 20.00 -6.57 12.09
CA GLU A 237 19.41 -5.25 11.84
C GLU A 237 18.10 -5.34 11.06
N ARG A 238 18.00 -6.25 10.08
CA ARG A 238 16.74 -6.52 9.38
C ARG A 238 15.65 -7.01 10.34
N LEU A 239 15.97 -7.99 11.18
CA LEU A 239 15.02 -8.52 12.17
C LEU A 239 14.60 -7.45 13.18
N LYS A 240 15.54 -6.60 13.62
CA LYS A 240 15.25 -5.49 14.52
C LYS A 240 14.28 -4.48 13.90
N LYS A 241 14.48 -4.11 12.64
CA LYS A 241 13.53 -3.24 11.91
C LYS A 241 12.16 -3.90 11.76
N GLY A 242 12.13 -5.19 11.41
CA GLY A 242 10.88 -5.95 11.33
C GLY A 242 10.11 -5.97 12.65
N LEU A 243 10.80 -6.17 13.77
CA LEU A 243 10.19 -6.13 15.11
C LEU A 243 9.59 -4.76 15.47
N VAL A 244 10.25 -3.66 15.10
CA VAL A 244 9.72 -2.30 15.33
C VAL A 244 8.43 -2.07 14.54
N GLU A 245 8.38 -2.48 13.28
CA GLU A 245 7.19 -2.33 12.46
C GLU A 245 6.05 -3.27 12.92
N ALA A 246 6.39 -4.48 13.36
CA ALA A 246 5.42 -5.41 13.92
C ALA A 246 4.80 -4.93 15.24
N ASP A 247 5.60 -4.33 16.14
CA ASP A 247 5.10 -3.73 17.38
C ASP A 247 4.15 -2.55 17.09
N LYS A 248 4.35 -1.79 15.99
CA LYS A 248 3.43 -0.71 15.56
C LYS A 248 2.16 -1.22 14.91
N ALA A 249 2.24 -2.35 14.21
CA ALA A 249 1.17 -2.88 13.38
C ALA A 249 0.29 -3.93 14.10
N ASP A 250 0.50 -4.12 15.41
CA ASP A 250 -0.19 -5.11 16.24
C ASP A 250 -0.13 -6.52 15.62
N ALA A 251 1.09 -6.90 15.19
CA ALA A 251 1.36 -8.19 14.58
C ALA A 251 1.16 -9.35 15.57
N ASN A 252 0.94 -10.55 15.03
CA ASN A 252 0.76 -11.77 15.80
C ASN A 252 1.81 -11.93 16.93
N ALA A 253 1.32 -12.04 18.17
CA ALA A 253 2.15 -12.05 19.38
C ALA A 253 3.11 -13.24 19.45
N ASP A 254 2.68 -14.42 18.99
CA ASP A 254 3.50 -15.63 19.00
C ASP A 254 4.68 -15.48 18.05
N LEU A 255 4.43 -14.97 16.83
CA LEU A 255 5.47 -14.68 15.86
C LEU A 255 6.46 -13.63 16.38
N VAL A 256 5.97 -12.57 17.02
CA VAL A 256 6.82 -11.54 17.63
C VAL A 256 7.67 -12.14 18.76
N SER A 257 7.12 -13.06 19.55
CA SER A 257 7.84 -13.74 20.63
C SER A 257 8.97 -14.65 20.10
N GLU A 258 8.70 -15.42 19.04
CA GLU A 258 9.68 -16.27 18.36
C GLU A 258 10.79 -15.41 17.75
N ALA A 259 10.43 -14.33 17.07
CA ALA A 259 11.37 -13.38 16.52
C ALA A 259 12.24 -12.72 17.59
N LYS A 260 11.67 -12.34 18.75
CA LYS A 260 12.43 -11.81 19.89
C LYS A 260 13.39 -12.86 20.46
N LEU A 261 13.02 -14.13 20.51
CA LEU A 261 13.92 -15.21 20.92
C LEU A 261 15.09 -15.37 19.93
N LYS A 262 14.78 -15.46 18.63
CA LYS A 262 15.79 -15.55 17.56
C LYS A 262 16.74 -14.36 17.56
N GLN A 263 16.24 -13.17 17.83
CA GLN A 263 17.05 -11.95 17.97
C GLN A 263 18.05 -12.09 19.11
N ARG A 264 17.63 -12.57 20.30
CA ARG A 264 18.53 -12.75 21.45
C ARG A 264 19.63 -13.77 21.15
N GLU A 265 19.27 -14.90 20.57
CA GLU A 265 20.24 -15.94 20.16
C GLU A 265 21.25 -15.39 19.14
N SER A 266 20.74 -14.68 18.14
CA SER A 266 21.55 -14.11 17.06
C SER A 266 22.47 -12.99 17.55
N LEU A 267 22.05 -12.21 18.55
CA LEU A 267 22.92 -11.25 19.24
C LEU A 267 24.02 -11.93 20.05
N GLY A 268 23.73 -13.10 20.64
CA GLY A 268 24.75 -13.94 21.30
C GLY A 268 25.80 -14.44 20.30
N ILE A 269 25.37 -14.90 19.13
CA ILE A 269 26.27 -15.29 18.03
C ILE A 269 27.08 -14.09 17.54
N LEU A 270 26.42 -12.95 17.33
CA LEU A 270 27.06 -11.74 16.85
C LEU A 270 28.20 -11.29 17.78
N LYS A 271 27.98 -11.26 19.10
CA LYS A 271 29.02 -10.94 20.09
C LYS A 271 30.24 -11.85 19.99
N LYS A 272 30.03 -13.16 19.77
CA LYS A 272 31.13 -14.11 19.59
C LYS A 272 31.91 -13.83 18.30
N LEU A 273 31.20 -13.56 17.20
CA LEU A 273 31.83 -13.20 15.93
C LEU A 273 32.59 -11.88 16.01
N GLU A 274 32.09 -10.89 16.75
CA GLU A 274 32.77 -9.61 16.96
C GLU A 274 34.05 -9.77 17.79
N ALA A 275 34.02 -10.59 18.84
CA ALA A 275 35.23 -10.91 19.61
C ALA A 275 36.29 -11.59 18.72
N LYS A 276 35.87 -12.55 17.90
CA LYS A 276 36.75 -13.25 16.95
C LYS A 276 37.29 -12.31 15.87
N ASP A 277 36.48 -11.39 15.33
CA ASP A 277 36.93 -10.43 14.32
C ASP A 277 37.97 -9.45 14.89
N GLU A 278 37.85 -9.09 16.17
CA GLU A 278 38.88 -8.29 16.85
C GLU A 278 40.17 -9.10 17.09
N GLU A 279 40.06 -10.39 17.44
CA GLU A 279 41.22 -11.29 17.50
C GLU A 279 41.93 -11.39 16.13
N ASP A 280 41.17 -11.63 15.06
CA ASP A 280 41.68 -11.67 13.68
C ASP A 280 42.36 -10.34 13.32
N ARG A 281 41.79 -9.21 13.72
CA ARG A 281 42.35 -7.87 13.50
C ARG A 281 43.70 -7.71 14.17
N THR A 282 43.80 -8.03 15.45
CA THR A 282 45.07 -7.91 16.20
C THR A 282 46.16 -8.80 15.62
N LEU A 283 45.83 -10.03 15.21
CA LEU A 283 46.75 -10.96 14.56
C LEU A 283 47.18 -10.45 13.17
N GLY A 284 46.23 -9.94 12.38
CA GLY A 284 46.46 -9.36 11.07
C GLY A 284 47.39 -8.14 11.14
N GLU A 285 47.11 -7.20 12.03
CA GLU A 285 47.93 -5.99 12.24
C GLU A 285 49.35 -6.33 12.73
N ALA A 286 49.48 -7.32 13.62
CA ALA A 286 50.78 -7.80 14.07
C ALA A 286 51.58 -8.45 12.93
N ALA A 287 50.92 -9.25 12.08
CA ALA A 287 51.54 -9.88 10.90
C ALA A 287 51.98 -8.83 9.87
N ALA A 288 51.11 -7.88 9.53
CA ALA A 288 51.41 -6.78 8.60
C ALA A 288 52.56 -5.91 9.14
N THR A 289 52.56 -5.56 10.43
CA THR A 289 53.65 -4.80 11.06
C THR A 289 54.99 -5.55 11.02
N LYS A 290 54.98 -6.88 11.25
CA LYS A 290 56.19 -7.71 11.09
C LYS A 290 56.67 -7.72 9.64
N ALA A 291 55.77 -7.83 8.66
CA ALA A 291 56.08 -7.77 7.24
C ALA A 291 56.66 -6.40 6.82
N ALA A 292 56.04 -5.30 7.27
CA ALA A 292 56.51 -3.93 7.08
C ALA A 292 57.94 -3.72 7.63
N LYS A 293 58.21 -4.20 8.85
CA LYS A 293 59.55 -4.15 9.47
C LYS A 293 60.58 -4.93 8.64
N LYS A 294 60.22 -6.13 8.15
CA LYS A 294 61.09 -6.91 7.26
C LYS A 294 61.38 -6.17 5.94
N LEU A 295 60.38 -5.54 5.33
CA LEU A 295 60.55 -4.75 4.10
C LEU A 295 61.47 -3.54 4.31
N LYS A 296 61.25 -2.78 5.40
CA LYS A 296 62.10 -1.62 5.76
C LYS A 296 63.56 -2.04 6.01
N LYS A 297 63.80 -3.16 6.70
CA LYS A 297 65.16 -3.72 6.91
C LYS A 297 65.83 -4.10 5.58
N LYS A 298 65.13 -4.76 4.66
CA LYS A 298 65.66 -5.10 3.32
C LYS A 298 66.02 -3.84 2.51
N LYS A 299 65.18 -2.79 2.52
CA LYS A 299 65.47 -1.52 1.83
C LYS A 299 66.68 -0.78 2.42
N LYS A 300 66.88 -0.79 3.75
CA LYS A 300 68.07 -0.19 4.40
C LYS A 300 69.36 -0.96 4.11
N GLY A 301 69.30 -2.30 4.01
CA GLY A 301 70.47 -3.13 3.65
C GLY A 301 70.94 -2.96 2.21
N LYS A 302 70.02 -2.70 1.27
CA LYS A 302 70.36 -2.40 -0.13
C LYS A 302 70.96 -1.01 -0.37
N LYS A 303 70.69 -0.02 0.51
CA LYS A 303 71.28 1.34 0.42
C LYS A 303 72.68 1.46 1.03
N LYS A 304 73.17 0.41 1.72
CA LYS A 304 74.51 0.37 2.35
C LYS A 304 75.51 -0.51 1.58
N LYS A 305 75.15 -0.98 0.39
CA LYS A 305 76.05 -1.57 -0.60
C LYS A 305 76.17 -0.61 -1.76
#